data_AF-A0AA44F891-F1
#
_entry.id   AF-A0AA44F891-F1
#
_cell.length_a   1.000
_cell.length_b   1.000
_cell.length_c   1.000
_cell.angle_alpha   90.00
_cell.angle_beta   90.00
_cell.angle_gamma   90.00
#
_symmetry.space_group_name_H-M   'P 1'
#
loop_
_entity.id
_entity.type
_entity.pdbx_description
1 polymer ?
#
loop_
_entity_poly.entity_id
_entity_poly.type
_entity_poly.pdbx_seq_one_letter_code
_entity_poly.pdbx_strand_id
1 'polypeptide(L)'
;MMKPAPLLKRLKRNKCIKWILQPFNFGLAATILYVGIIALESGLVGKWAIDIEKGKLNSLGDFLAGLFAPVAFFWLIITVSLQKEELALTRKEMIEQRKALRDQANEARAHKEFVEQQTKIMKQQADLSAITYHKNMKLQMFDKRMDVYGEIKKFTEKPFEELITNKENINFIHLMNKTMFLFAGSDKIIDWMGELSYVVFQTTNGDDLAEVRRNWQHLINPDQFHHLFFEHLTIYE
;
A
#
# COMPACT_ATOMS: atom_id res chain seq x y z
N MET A 1 -23.78 21.89 -2.75
CA MET A 1 -24.22 23.06 -1.98
C MET A 1 -25.13 22.58 -0.84
N MET A 2 -24.59 22.39 0.37
CA MET A 2 -25.36 22.07 1.57
C MET A 2 -25.25 23.24 2.55
N LYS A 3 -26.38 23.86 2.88
CA LYS A 3 -26.49 24.86 3.95
C LYS A 3 -26.26 24.18 5.31
N PRO A 4 -25.41 24.70 6.20
CA PRO A 4 -25.40 24.25 7.58
C PRO A 4 -26.57 24.90 8.35
N ALA A 5 -27.37 24.08 9.03
CA ALA A 5 -28.45 24.52 9.91
C ALA A 5 -27.89 25.13 11.22
N PRO A 6 -28.45 26.25 11.74
CA PRO A 6 -28.00 26.87 12.97
C PRO A 6 -28.81 26.37 14.17
N LEU A 7 -28.37 25.30 14.83
CA LEU A 7 -29.06 24.74 16.02
C LEU A 7 -28.22 24.74 17.31
N LEU A 8 -27.17 25.54 17.40
CA LEU A 8 -26.34 25.64 18.63
C LEU A 8 -26.48 26.97 19.39
N LYS A 9 -27.66 27.62 19.32
CA LYS A 9 -27.92 28.91 20.00
C LYS A 9 -28.80 28.81 21.26
N ARG A 10 -29.09 27.62 21.78
CA ARG A 10 -29.79 27.45 23.06
C ARG A 10 -28.97 26.51 23.94
N LEU A 11 -28.52 27.04 25.08
CA LEU A 11 -27.96 26.39 26.30
C LEU A 11 -26.71 27.13 26.86
N LYS A 12 -26.66 28.45 26.77
CA LYS A 12 -25.84 29.29 27.68
C LYS A 12 -26.65 29.73 28.92
N ARG A 13 -27.50 28.86 29.46
CA ARG A 13 -28.26 29.14 30.68
C ARG A 13 -27.55 28.50 31.88
N ASN A 14 -26.75 29.35 32.53
CA ASN A 14 -26.26 29.28 33.92
C ASN A 14 -25.15 28.27 34.24
N LYS A 15 -23.94 28.51 33.70
CA LYS A 15 -22.70 27.84 34.16
C LYS A 15 -22.43 28.08 35.66
N CYS A 16 -22.69 29.28 36.19
CA CYS A 16 -22.44 29.59 37.61
C CYS A 16 -23.38 28.84 38.57
N ILE A 17 -24.65 28.64 38.19
CA ILE A 17 -25.61 27.89 39.04
C ILE A 17 -25.28 26.40 39.00
N LYS A 18 -24.93 25.86 37.82
CA LYS A 18 -24.44 24.48 37.71
C LYS A 18 -23.16 24.26 38.49
N TRP A 19 -22.25 25.25 38.55
CA TRP A 19 -21.02 25.19 39.34
C TRP A 19 -21.33 25.12 40.85
N ILE A 20 -22.20 25.98 41.38
CA ILE A 20 -22.59 25.96 42.81
C ILE A 20 -23.36 24.67 43.17
N LEU A 21 -24.17 24.12 42.25
CA LEU A 21 -24.90 22.87 42.45
C LEU A 21 -24.06 21.59 42.30
N GLN A 22 -22.78 21.67 41.92
CA GLN A 22 -21.94 20.47 41.90
C GLN A 22 -21.78 19.98 43.35
N PRO A 23 -22.00 18.68 43.62
CA PRO A 23 -21.99 18.15 44.98
C PRO A 23 -20.64 18.37 45.68
N PHE A 24 -19.56 18.52 44.90
CA PHE A 24 -18.24 18.94 45.38
C PHE A 24 -18.19 20.37 45.93
N ASN A 25 -18.73 21.36 45.21
CA ASN A 25 -18.70 22.77 45.61
C ASN A 25 -19.67 23.05 46.76
N PHE A 26 -20.83 22.37 46.76
CA PHE A 26 -21.73 22.33 47.91
C PHE A 26 -21.04 21.71 49.13
N GLY A 27 -20.29 20.62 48.92
CA GLY A 27 -19.46 19.99 49.92
C GLY A 27 -18.50 20.96 50.61
N LEU A 28 -17.73 21.66 49.79
CA LEU A 28 -16.74 22.65 50.21
C LEU A 28 -17.39 23.82 50.97
N ALA A 29 -18.47 24.40 50.43
CA ALA A 29 -19.20 25.50 51.08
C ALA A 29 -19.77 25.10 52.44
N ALA A 30 -20.35 23.90 52.55
CA ALA A 30 -20.87 23.38 53.81
C ALA A 30 -19.76 23.16 54.85
N THR A 31 -18.58 22.68 54.44
CA THR A 31 -17.43 22.55 55.35
C THR A 31 -16.88 23.89 55.81
N ILE A 32 -16.76 24.89 54.92
CA ILE A 32 -16.34 26.25 55.30
C ILE A 32 -17.33 26.85 56.29
N LEU A 33 -18.63 26.70 56.05
CA LEU A 33 -19.68 27.19 56.94
C LEU A 33 -19.60 26.50 58.31
N TYR A 34 -19.45 25.17 58.33
CA TYR A 34 -19.33 24.39 59.57
C TYR A 34 -18.10 24.81 60.40
N VAL A 35 -16.93 24.90 59.78
CA VAL A 35 -15.69 25.37 60.45
C VAL A 35 -15.84 26.82 60.90
N GLY A 36 -16.49 27.67 60.10
CA GLY A 36 -16.75 29.07 60.43
C GLY A 36 -17.70 29.24 61.62
N ILE A 37 -18.76 28.43 61.73
CA ILE A 37 -19.68 28.41 62.88
C ILE A 37 -18.93 27.99 64.14
N ILE A 38 -18.13 26.92 64.07
CA ILE A 38 -17.34 26.44 65.20
C ILE A 38 -16.33 27.49 65.64
N ALA A 39 -15.66 28.18 64.71
CA ALA A 39 -14.74 29.28 65.01
C ALA A 39 -15.46 30.50 65.64
N LEU A 40 -16.69 30.80 65.22
CA LEU A 40 -17.52 31.88 65.79
C LEU A 40 -17.99 31.55 67.21
N GLU A 41 -18.56 30.35 67.43
CA GLU A 41 -18.95 29.88 68.76
C GLU A 41 -17.77 29.86 69.72
N SER A 42 -16.61 29.46 69.21
CA SER A 42 -15.33 29.44 69.91
C SER A 42 -14.80 30.82 70.30
N GLY A 43 -14.88 31.79 69.38
CA GLY A 43 -14.43 33.17 69.59
C GLY A 43 -15.36 33.99 70.49
N LEU A 44 -16.67 33.70 70.47
CA LEU A 44 -17.67 34.39 71.29
C LEU A 44 -17.72 33.89 72.75
N VAL A 45 -17.38 32.62 73.00
CA VAL A 45 -17.47 32.00 74.34
C VAL A 45 -16.16 32.07 75.13
N GLY A 46 -15.03 32.51 74.54
CA GLY A 46 -13.81 32.87 75.27
C GLY A 46 -13.17 31.74 76.10
N LYS A 47 -13.42 30.46 75.76
CA LYS A 47 -12.97 29.28 76.51
C LYS A 47 -12.04 28.36 75.71
N TRP A 48 -11.08 28.92 74.99
CA TRP A 48 -10.05 28.12 74.31
C TRP A 48 -8.77 27.90 75.12
N ALA A 49 -8.67 28.46 76.32
CA ALA A 49 -7.42 28.44 77.09
C ALA A 49 -7.44 27.62 78.39
N ILE A 50 -8.56 27.06 78.85
CA ILE A 50 -8.61 26.43 80.18
C ILE A 50 -9.33 25.09 80.10
N ASP A 51 -8.59 24.04 79.72
CA ASP A 51 -8.77 22.65 80.18
C ASP A 51 -7.86 21.66 79.44
N ILE A 52 -7.11 22.09 78.41
CA ILE A 52 -6.01 21.28 77.85
C ILE A 52 -4.86 21.11 78.88
N GLU A 53 -4.81 21.95 79.92
CA GLU A 53 -3.65 22.09 80.79
C GLU A 53 -3.47 20.99 81.86
N LYS A 54 -4.43 20.08 82.09
CA LYS A 54 -4.23 19.02 83.10
C LYS A 54 -4.74 17.64 82.65
N GLY A 55 -4.03 17.05 81.69
CA GLY A 55 -3.79 15.61 81.69
C GLY A 55 -4.77 14.67 80.99
N LYS A 56 -5.33 15.02 79.83
CA LYS A 56 -6.02 14.03 78.98
C LYS A 56 -5.77 14.26 77.48
N LEU A 57 -4.72 13.64 76.95
CA LEU A 57 -4.55 13.48 75.50
C LEU A 57 -5.80 12.85 74.84
N ASN A 58 -6.51 12.00 75.60
CA ASN A 58 -7.76 11.38 75.20
C ASN A 58 -8.90 12.40 74.95
N SER A 59 -9.04 13.44 75.78
CA SER A 59 -10.15 14.40 75.61
C SER A 59 -9.93 15.34 74.43
N LEU A 60 -8.66 15.62 74.08
CA LEU A 60 -8.33 16.31 72.83
C LEU A 60 -8.67 15.42 71.62
N GLY A 61 -8.36 14.13 71.69
CA GLY A 61 -8.74 13.13 70.68
C GLY A 61 -10.26 13.01 70.50
N ASP A 62 -11.01 12.92 71.59
CA ASP A 62 -12.48 12.82 71.58
C ASP A 62 -13.14 14.07 70.98
N PHE A 63 -12.59 15.26 71.26
CA PHE A 63 -13.05 16.51 70.67
C PHE A 63 -12.77 16.58 69.17
N LEU A 64 -11.55 16.26 68.73
CA LEU A 64 -11.20 16.24 67.32
C LEU A 64 -12.00 15.18 66.55
N ALA A 65 -12.23 14.02 67.15
CA ALA A 65 -13.06 12.97 66.57
C ALA A 65 -14.52 13.44 66.40
N GLY A 66 -15.10 14.10 67.41
CA GLY A 66 -16.44 14.69 67.30
C GLY A 66 -16.54 15.81 66.26
N LEU A 67 -15.50 16.63 66.13
CA LEU A 67 -15.42 17.73 65.17
C LEU A 67 -15.32 17.22 63.71
N PHE A 68 -14.47 16.23 63.45
CA PHE A 68 -14.20 15.73 62.10
C PHE A 68 -15.15 14.63 61.63
N ALA A 69 -15.80 13.87 62.53
CA ALA A 69 -16.67 12.75 62.12
C ALA A 69 -17.85 13.17 61.22
N PRO A 70 -18.61 14.24 61.49
CA PRO A 70 -19.70 14.69 60.61
C PRO A 70 -19.20 15.15 59.24
N VAL A 71 -18.04 15.83 59.21
CA VAL A 71 -17.42 16.31 57.97
C VAL A 71 -16.98 15.13 57.11
N ALA A 72 -16.31 14.13 57.69
CA ALA A 72 -15.89 12.93 56.98
C ALA A 72 -17.09 12.13 56.43
N PHE A 73 -18.15 11.97 57.22
CA PHE A 73 -19.36 11.26 56.79
C PHE A 73 -20.09 11.99 55.66
N PHE A 74 -20.15 13.32 55.71
CA PHE A 74 -20.74 14.13 54.67
C PHE A 74 -19.97 14.02 53.33
N TRP A 75 -18.64 14.07 53.36
CA TRP A 75 -17.82 13.83 52.17
C TRP A 75 -17.95 12.41 51.61
N LEU A 76 -18.17 11.40 52.47
CA LEU A 76 -18.46 10.03 52.04
C LEU A 76 -19.74 9.98 51.18
N ILE A 77 -20.82 10.64 51.59
CA ILE A 77 -22.08 10.66 50.82
C ILE A 77 -21.90 11.34 49.46
N ILE A 78 -21.17 12.47 49.42
CA ILE A 78 -20.87 13.20 48.19
C ILE A 78 -20.05 12.33 47.23
N THR A 79 -18.97 11.73 47.71
CA THR A 79 -18.08 10.90 46.89
C THR A 79 -18.80 9.66 46.36
N VAL A 80 -19.60 8.96 47.16
CA VAL A 80 -20.41 7.82 46.70
C VAL A 80 -21.43 8.23 45.65
N SER A 81 -22.04 9.41 45.78
CA SER A 81 -23.01 9.91 44.80
C SER A 81 -22.35 10.25 43.47
N LEU A 82 -21.17 10.89 43.50
CA LEU A 82 -20.36 11.15 42.31
C LEU A 82 -19.90 9.86 41.64
N GLN A 83 -19.39 8.90 42.41
CA GLN A 83 -18.96 7.60 41.90
C GLN A 83 -20.09 6.83 41.19
N LYS A 84 -21.33 6.92 41.69
CA LYS A 84 -22.50 6.31 41.03
C LYS A 84 -22.80 6.93 39.67
N GLU A 85 -22.72 8.25 39.57
CA GLU A 85 -22.93 8.98 38.32
C GLU A 85 -21.83 8.65 37.30
N GLU A 86 -20.56 8.65 37.73
CA GLU A 86 -19.42 8.24 36.91
C GLU A 86 -19.59 6.81 36.39
N LEU A 87 -19.93 5.85 37.26
CA LEU A 87 -20.16 4.46 36.85
C LEU A 87 -21.30 4.32 35.83
N ALA A 88 -22.36 5.11 35.97
CA ALA A 88 -23.48 5.11 35.02
C ALA A 88 -23.04 5.64 33.64
N LEU A 89 -22.26 6.72 33.62
CA LEU A 89 -21.68 7.28 32.40
C LEU A 89 -20.71 6.30 31.74
N THR A 90 -19.79 5.72 32.51
CA THR A 90 -18.83 4.72 32.01
C THR A 90 -19.54 3.50 31.43
N ARG A 91 -20.64 3.03 32.05
CA ARG A 91 -21.46 1.94 31.50
C ARG A 91 -22.07 2.30 30.15
N LYS A 92 -22.57 3.52 30.02
CA LYS A 92 -23.15 4.01 28.75
C LYS A 92 -22.08 4.07 27.66
N GLU A 93 -20.92 4.65 27.97
CA GLU A 93 -19.79 4.71 27.05
C GLU A 93 -19.32 3.32 26.63
N MET A 94 -19.22 2.37 27.57
CA MET A 94 -18.86 0.98 27.25
C MET A 94 -19.89 0.32 26.30
N ILE A 95 -21.18 0.61 26.43
CA ILE A 95 -22.20 0.09 25.53
C ILE A 95 -22.03 0.67 24.13
N GLU A 96 -21.80 1.98 24.02
CA GLU A 96 -21.57 2.65 22.74
C GLU A 96 -20.28 2.15 22.07
N GLN A 97 -19.20 1.98 22.83
CA GLN A 97 -17.95 1.38 22.34
C GLN A 97 -18.14 -0.05 21.83
N ARG A 98 -18.88 -0.89 22.57
CA ARG A 98 -19.19 -2.26 22.14
C ARG A 98 -19.99 -2.27 20.84
N LYS A 99 -20.90 -1.31 20.64
CA LYS A 99 -21.65 -1.18 19.39
C LYS A 99 -20.71 -0.81 18.23
N ALA A 100 -19.88 0.22 18.40
CA ALA A 100 -18.92 0.62 17.38
C ALA A 100 -17.94 -0.51 16.99
N LEU A 101 -17.45 -1.28 17.97
CA LEU A 101 -16.59 -2.43 17.72
C LEU A 101 -17.31 -3.55 16.94
N ARG A 102 -18.60 -3.78 17.20
CA ARG A 102 -19.39 -4.75 16.43
C ARG A 102 -19.59 -4.29 14.99
N ASP A 103 -19.89 -3.01 14.80
CA ASP A 103 -20.06 -2.43 13.46
C ASP A 103 -18.74 -2.52 12.67
N GLN A 104 -17.61 -2.18 13.30
CA GLN A 104 -16.28 -2.33 12.71
C GLN A 104 -15.94 -3.80 12.38
N ALA A 105 -16.31 -4.76 13.23
CA ALA A 105 -16.10 -6.17 12.96
C ALA A 105 -16.93 -6.67 11.76
N ASN A 106 -18.15 -6.14 11.57
CA ASN A 106 -18.98 -6.45 10.41
C ASN A 106 -18.39 -5.85 9.13
N GLU A 107 -17.94 -4.60 9.17
CA GLU A 107 -17.25 -3.96 8.04
C GLU A 107 -15.97 -4.70 7.65
N ALA A 108 -15.18 -5.14 8.65
CA ALA A 108 -13.96 -5.92 8.41
C ALA A 108 -14.26 -7.26 7.72
N ARG A 109 -15.39 -7.92 8.03
CA ARG A 109 -15.83 -9.15 7.35
C ARG A 109 -16.18 -8.88 5.88
N ALA A 110 -16.97 -7.84 5.62
CA ALA A 110 -17.31 -7.45 4.25
C ALA A 110 -16.06 -7.05 3.43
N HIS A 111 -15.13 -6.33 4.06
CA HIS A 111 -13.86 -5.96 3.44
C HIS A 111 -13.01 -7.20 3.08
N LYS A 112 -12.99 -8.22 3.94
CA LYS A 112 -12.29 -9.48 3.65
C LYS A 112 -12.83 -10.16 2.39
N GLU A 113 -14.15 -10.25 2.23
CA GLU A 113 -14.77 -10.84 1.03
C GLU A 113 -14.40 -10.07 -0.24
N PHE A 114 -14.40 -8.74 -0.18
CA PHE A 114 -13.99 -7.89 -1.29
C PHE A 114 -12.52 -8.10 -1.68
N VAL A 115 -11.61 -8.14 -0.69
CA VAL A 115 -10.19 -8.40 -0.92
C VAL A 115 -9.96 -9.79 -1.51
N GLU A 116 -10.70 -10.80 -1.06
CA GLU A 116 -10.61 -12.15 -1.65
C GLU A 116 -11.06 -12.17 -3.11
N GLN A 117 -12.16 -11.49 -3.44
CA GLN A 117 -12.64 -11.36 -4.83
C GLN A 117 -11.62 -10.62 -5.71
N GLN A 118 -11.10 -9.48 -5.23
CA GLN A 118 -10.08 -8.71 -5.93
C GLN A 118 -8.82 -9.55 -6.18
N THR A 119 -8.37 -10.31 -5.17
CA THR A 119 -7.21 -11.19 -5.29
C THR A 119 -7.43 -12.28 -6.35
N LYS A 120 -8.63 -12.89 -6.40
CA LYS A 120 -8.98 -13.87 -7.43
C LYS A 120 -8.94 -13.25 -8.84
N ILE A 121 -9.48 -12.05 -9.01
CA ILE A 121 -9.47 -11.33 -10.29
C ILE A 121 -8.03 -11.01 -10.71
N MET A 122 -7.20 -10.50 -9.79
CA MET A 122 -5.79 -10.20 -10.08
C MET A 122 -5.02 -11.45 -10.49
N LYS A 123 -5.25 -12.60 -9.84
CA LYS A 123 -4.63 -13.87 -10.22
C LYS A 123 -5.04 -14.30 -11.64
N GLN A 124 -6.34 -14.25 -11.94
CA GLN A 124 -6.84 -14.56 -13.27
C GLN A 124 -6.27 -13.62 -14.34
N GLN A 125 -6.17 -12.33 -14.04
CA GLN A 125 -5.57 -11.35 -14.94
C GLN A 125 -4.08 -11.62 -15.18
N ALA A 126 -3.34 -11.99 -14.13
CA ALA A 126 -1.94 -12.37 -14.24
C ALA A 126 -1.76 -13.60 -15.16
N ASP A 127 -2.56 -14.65 -14.95
CA ASP A 127 -2.54 -15.86 -15.76
C ASP A 127 -2.86 -15.56 -17.24
N LEU A 128 -3.90 -14.77 -17.49
CA LEU A 128 -4.27 -14.33 -18.86
C LEU A 128 -3.19 -13.47 -19.50
N SER A 129 -2.53 -12.61 -18.73
CA SER A 129 -1.45 -11.74 -19.22
C SER A 129 -0.23 -12.56 -19.63
N ALA A 130 0.12 -13.62 -18.88
CA ALA A 130 1.21 -14.52 -19.23
C ALA A 130 0.91 -15.28 -20.53
N ILE A 131 -0.30 -15.81 -20.68
CA ILE A 131 -0.73 -16.49 -21.92
C ILE A 131 -0.68 -15.53 -23.11
N THR A 132 -1.22 -14.32 -22.93
CA THR A 132 -1.26 -13.30 -23.99
C THR A 132 0.15 -12.83 -24.36
N TYR A 133 1.04 -12.67 -23.38
CA TYR A 133 2.43 -12.33 -23.60
C TYR A 133 3.14 -13.37 -24.47
N HIS A 134 3.03 -14.66 -24.14
CA HIS A 134 3.66 -15.71 -24.94
C HIS A 134 3.12 -15.78 -26.37
N LYS A 135 1.81 -15.63 -26.56
CA LYS A 135 1.19 -15.61 -27.89
C LYS A 135 1.64 -14.41 -28.71
N ASN A 136 1.60 -13.21 -28.14
CA ASN A 136 2.02 -11.98 -28.82
C ASN A 136 3.52 -12.00 -29.12
N MET A 137 4.35 -12.50 -28.21
CA MET A 137 5.79 -12.64 -28.43
C MET A 137 6.06 -13.58 -29.61
N LYS A 138 5.39 -14.74 -29.69
CA LYS A 138 5.52 -15.66 -30.83
C LYS A 138 5.12 -14.99 -32.15
N LEU A 139 4.00 -14.27 -32.16
CA LEU A 139 3.52 -13.55 -33.35
C LEU A 139 4.49 -12.45 -33.79
N GLN A 140 4.98 -11.63 -32.85
CA GLN A 140 5.96 -10.59 -33.15
C GLN A 140 7.28 -11.16 -33.67
N MET A 141 7.75 -12.27 -33.11
CA MET A 141 8.95 -12.96 -33.60
C MET A 141 8.74 -13.48 -35.02
N PHE A 142 7.57 -14.05 -35.31
CA PHE A 142 7.22 -14.48 -36.66
C PHE A 142 7.24 -13.31 -37.66
N ASP A 143 6.58 -12.20 -37.34
CA ASP A 143 6.56 -11.00 -38.20
C ASP A 143 7.98 -10.51 -38.48
N LYS A 144 8.82 -10.42 -37.44
CA LYS A 144 10.22 -9.99 -37.59
C LYS A 144 11.07 -10.97 -38.39
N ARG A 145 10.85 -12.28 -38.23
CA ARG A 145 11.51 -13.30 -39.04
C ARG A 145 11.08 -13.20 -40.50
N MET A 146 9.80 -12.93 -40.77
CA MET A 146 9.29 -12.75 -42.13
C MET A 146 9.87 -11.49 -42.79
N ASP A 147 9.97 -10.38 -42.06
CA ASP A 147 10.63 -9.15 -42.51
C ASP A 147 12.09 -9.44 -42.91
N VAL A 148 12.85 -10.08 -42.02
CA VAL A 148 14.27 -10.40 -42.27
C VAL A 148 14.42 -11.43 -43.38
N TYR A 149 13.57 -12.44 -43.46
CA TYR A 149 13.54 -13.36 -44.58
C TYR A 149 13.34 -12.63 -45.92
N GLY A 150 12.45 -11.64 -45.95
CA GLY A 150 12.26 -10.77 -47.11
C GLY A 150 13.50 -9.93 -47.44
N GLU A 151 14.21 -9.41 -46.44
CA GLU A 151 15.50 -8.72 -46.63
C GLU A 151 16.57 -9.66 -47.21
N ILE A 152 16.69 -10.89 -46.67
CA ILE A 152 17.64 -11.89 -47.16
C ILE A 152 17.33 -12.26 -48.60
N LYS A 153 16.05 -12.57 -48.89
CA LYS A 153 15.61 -12.92 -50.23
C LYS A 153 15.96 -11.82 -51.24
N LYS A 154 15.66 -10.56 -50.91
CA LYS A 154 16.01 -9.40 -51.76
C LYS A 154 17.51 -9.28 -51.97
N PHE A 155 18.33 -9.61 -50.97
CA PHE A 155 19.78 -9.57 -51.10
C PHE A 155 20.30 -10.70 -51.99
N THR A 156 19.81 -11.93 -51.81
CA THR A 156 20.22 -13.11 -52.59
C THR A 156 19.78 -13.06 -54.05
N GLU A 157 18.69 -12.34 -54.35
CA GLU A 157 18.19 -12.15 -55.72
C GLU A 157 18.93 -11.04 -56.49
N LYS A 158 19.83 -10.28 -55.85
CA LYS A 158 20.61 -9.26 -56.56
C LYS A 158 21.54 -9.87 -57.62
N PRO A 159 21.76 -9.18 -58.75
CA PRO A 159 22.83 -9.53 -59.68
C PRO A 159 24.18 -9.59 -58.95
N PHE A 160 24.99 -10.61 -59.25
CA PHE A 160 26.28 -10.82 -58.60
C PHE A 160 27.21 -9.60 -58.72
N GLU A 161 27.12 -8.88 -59.83
CA GLU A 161 27.90 -7.68 -60.13
C GLU A 161 27.65 -6.54 -59.12
N GLU A 162 26.46 -6.47 -58.53
CA GLU A 162 26.12 -5.45 -57.53
C GLU A 162 26.79 -5.73 -56.17
N LEU A 163 27.17 -6.98 -55.91
CA LEU A 163 27.74 -7.43 -54.62
C LEU A 163 29.20 -6.99 -54.42
N ILE A 164 29.91 -6.67 -55.51
CA ILE A 164 31.35 -6.35 -55.53
C ILE A 164 31.68 -5.02 -54.83
N THR A 165 30.67 -4.29 -54.32
CA THR A 165 30.87 -3.01 -53.65
C THR A 165 31.05 -3.16 -52.14
N ASN A 166 31.95 -2.36 -51.55
CA ASN A 166 32.14 -2.31 -50.09
C ASN A 166 30.84 -1.95 -49.33
N LYS A 167 29.98 -1.12 -49.95
CA LYS A 167 28.66 -0.79 -49.40
C LYS A 167 27.79 -2.03 -49.21
N GLU A 168 27.75 -2.93 -50.19
CA GLU A 168 26.94 -4.15 -50.09
C GLU A 168 27.52 -5.15 -49.08
N ASN A 169 28.85 -5.21 -48.93
CA ASN A 169 29.48 -5.97 -47.85
C ASN A 169 29.01 -5.48 -46.46
N ILE A 170 29.04 -4.16 -46.22
CA ILE A 170 28.51 -3.58 -44.97
C ILE A 170 27.02 -3.88 -44.79
N ASN A 171 26.21 -3.73 -45.84
CA ASN A 171 24.78 -4.08 -45.80
C ASN A 171 24.57 -5.55 -45.41
N PHE A 172 25.39 -6.45 -45.95
CA PHE A 172 25.33 -7.87 -45.65
C PHE A 172 25.69 -8.17 -44.20
N ILE A 173 26.73 -7.52 -43.64
CA ILE A 173 27.08 -7.65 -42.22
C ILE A 173 25.91 -7.25 -41.32
N HIS A 174 25.21 -6.16 -41.65
CA HIS A 174 24.01 -5.74 -40.91
C HIS A 174 22.89 -6.77 -40.99
N LEU A 175 22.65 -7.32 -42.20
CA LEU A 175 21.67 -8.37 -42.42
C LEU A 175 22.02 -9.64 -41.62
N MET A 176 23.28 -10.08 -41.66
CA MET A 176 23.80 -11.21 -40.90
C MET A 176 23.56 -11.05 -39.40
N ASN A 177 23.84 -9.88 -38.83
CA ASN A 177 23.61 -9.63 -37.42
C ASN A 177 22.12 -9.73 -37.04
N LYS A 178 21.21 -9.23 -37.88
CA LYS A 178 19.76 -9.40 -37.67
C LYS A 178 19.36 -10.87 -37.74
N THR A 179 19.90 -11.62 -38.71
CA THR A 179 19.62 -13.05 -38.89
C THR A 179 20.11 -13.86 -37.69
N MET A 180 21.36 -13.64 -37.25
CA MET A 180 21.92 -14.32 -36.08
C MET A 180 21.09 -14.06 -34.82
N PHE A 181 20.53 -12.86 -34.66
CA PHE A 181 19.67 -12.54 -33.51
C PHE A 181 18.31 -13.25 -33.57
N LEU A 182 17.60 -13.18 -34.70
CA LEU A 182 16.23 -13.71 -34.81
C LEU A 182 16.17 -15.24 -34.99
N PHE A 183 17.25 -15.83 -35.51
CA PHE A 183 17.39 -17.26 -35.79
C PHE A 183 18.50 -17.92 -34.96
N ALA A 184 18.83 -17.36 -33.79
CA ALA A 184 19.90 -17.83 -32.90
C ALA A 184 19.82 -19.32 -32.50
N GLY A 185 18.63 -19.95 -32.62
CA GLY A 185 18.43 -21.37 -32.33
C GLY A 185 18.57 -22.31 -33.53
N SER A 186 19.01 -21.82 -34.70
CA SER A 186 19.14 -22.60 -35.93
C SER A 186 20.57 -22.61 -36.44
N ASP A 187 21.33 -23.63 -36.07
CA ASP A 187 22.72 -23.81 -36.51
C ASP A 187 22.80 -23.81 -38.04
N LYS A 188 21.83 -24.42 -38.72
CA LYS A 188 21.76 -24.47 -40.19
C LYS A 188 21.69 -23.08 -40.84
N ILE A 189 20.86 -22.18 -40.29
CA ILE A 189 20.74 -20.81 -40.81
C ILE A 189 22.02 -20.03 -40.51
N ILE A 190 22.59 -20.21 -39.32
CA ILE A 190 23.81 -19.53 -38.90
C ILE A 190 25.00 -19.95 -39.78
N ASP A 191 25.17 -21.24 -40.00
CA ASP A 191 26.22 -21.81 -40.86
C ASP A 191 26.08 -21.31 -42.30
N TRP A 192 24.86 -21.38 -42.85
CA TRP A 192 24.57 -20.88 -44.20
C TRP A 192 24.84 -19.37 -44.33
N MET A 193 24.48 -18.57 -43.33
CA MET A 193 24.81 -17.14 -43.31
C MET A 193 26.33 -16.90 -43.22
N GLY A 194 27.06 -17.76 -42.52
CA GLY A 194 28.53 -17.73 -42.46
C GLY A 194 29.16 -18.02 -43.81
N GLU A 195 28.67 -19.03 -44.52
CA GLU A 195 29.10 -19.35 -45.90
C GLU A 195 28.82 -18.20 -46.86
N LEU A 196 27.62 -17.59 -46.78
CA LEU A 196 27.30 -16.39 -47.55
C LEU A 196 28.22 -15.21 -47.20
N SER A 197 28.51 -14.99 -45.91
CA SER A 197 29.41 -13.93 -45.47
C SER A 197 30.80 -14.09 -46.05
N TYR A 198 31.29 -15.32 -46.09
CA TYR A 198 32.58 -15.64 -46.66
C TYR A 198 32.60 -15.28 -48.16
N VAL A 199 31.60 -15.73 -48.92
CA VAL A 199 31.48 -15.42 -50.35
C VAL A 199 31.38 -13.92 -50.60
N VAL A 200 30.53 -13.19 -49.86
CA VAL A 200 30.39 -11.73 -50.00
C VAL A 200 31.71 -11.02 -49.68
N PHE A 201 32.45 -11.46 -48.66
CA PHE A 201 33.76 -10.90 -48.34
C PHE A 201 34.76 -11.09 -49.48
N GLN A 202 34.82 -12.29 -50.08
CA GLN A 202 35.69 -12.61 -51.22
C GLN A 202 35.41 -11.72 -52.44
N THR A 203 34.15 -11.32 -52.69
CA THR A 203 33.82 -10.41 -53.81
C THR A 203 34.55 -9.07 -53.74
N THR A 204 34.92 -8.62 -52.53
CA THR A 204 35.54 -7.30 -52.31
C THR A 204 37.08 -7.35 -52.18
N ASN A 205 37.68 -8.53 -52.04
CA ASN A 205 39.11 -8.69 -51.72
C ASN A 205 40.00 -9.15 -52.88
N GLY A 206 39.45 -9.25 -54.10
CA GLY A 206 40.24 -9.55 -55.30
C GLY A 206 40.50 -11.03 -55.56
N ASP A 207 39.68 -11.92 -54.99
CA ASP A 207 39.69 -13.36 -55.28
C ASP A 207 39.19 -13.66 -56.72
N ASP A 208 39.34 -14.91 -57.18
CA ASP A 208 38.82 -15.35 -58.48
C ASP A 208 37.29 -15.24 -58.53
N LEU A 209 36.80 -14.14 -59.12
CA LEU A 209 35.39 -13.82 -59.25
C LEU A 209 34.58 -14.91 -59.98
N ALA A 210 35.22 -15.73 -60.83
CA ALA A 210 34.53 -16.84 -61.49
C ALA A 210 34.21 -17.97 -60.51
N GLU A 211 35.12 -18.29 -59.59
CA GLU A 211 34.89 -19.26 -58.53
C GLU A 211 33.90 -18.75 -57.48
N VAL A 212 34.07 -17.50 -57.05
CA VAL A 212 33.17 -16.84 -56.08
C VAL A 212 31.73 -16.78 -56.62
N ARG A 213 31.55 -16.51 -57.92
CA ARG A 213 30.22 -16.55 -58.57
C ARG A 213 29.59 -17.94 -58.55
N ARG A 214 30.36 -19.00 -58.79
CA ARG A 214 29.84 -20.38 -58.72
C ARG A 214 29.39 -20.73 -57.30
N ASN A 215 30.19 -20.37 -56.30
CA ASN A 215 29.86 -20.60 -54.89
C ASN A 215 28.60 -19.81 -54.50
N TRP A 216 28.47 -18.55 -54.92
CA TRP A 216 27.26 -17.75 -54.74
C TRP A 216 26.01 -18.44 -55.31
N GLN A 217 26.08 -18.89 -56.58
CA GLN A 217 24.96 -19.58 -57.24
C GLN A 217 24.55 -20.87 -56.54
N HIS A 218 25.51 -21.61 -55.97
CA HIS A 218 25.23 -22.80 -55.21
C HIS A 218 24.47 -22.49 -53.91
N LEU A 219 24.91 -21.47 -53.17
CA LEU A 219 24.35 -21.10 -51.87
C LEU A 219 22.96 -20.46 -51.94
N ILE A 220 22.64 -19.75 -53.02
CA ILE A 220 21.35 -19.08 -53.21
C ILE A 220 20.28 -19.97 -53.86
N ASN A 221 20.52 -21.28 -53.99
CA ASN A 221 19.57 -22.20 -54.60
C ASN A 221 18.18 -22.04 -53.92
N PRO A 222 17.11 -21.68 -54.68
CA PRO A 222 15.79 -21.42 -54.11
C PRO A 222 15.25 -22.55 -53.23
N ASP A 223 15.52 -23.80 -53.59
CA ASP A 223 15.04 -24.97 -52.85
C ASP A 223 15.72 -25.05 -51.47
N GLN A 224 17.03 -24.83 -51.43
CA GLN A 224 17.80 -24.80 -50.20
C GLN A 224 17.39 -23.61 -49.34
N PHE A 225 17.22 -22.43 -49.94
CA PHE A 225 16.78 -21.22 -49.25
C PHE A 225 15.41 -21.42 -48.59
N HIS A 226 14.39 -21.86 -49.33
CA HIS A 226 13.06 -22.08 -48.77
C HIS A 226 13.05 -23.16 -47.68
N HIS A 227 13.79 -24.26 -47.88
CA HIS A 227 13.88 -25.32 -46.88
C HIS A 227 14.55 -24.86 -45.58
N LEU A 228 15.57 -23.99 -45.64
CA LEU A 228 16.27 -23.51 -44.45
C LEU A 228 15.36 -22.70 -43.51
N PHE A 229 14.45 -21.90 -44.07
CA PHE A 229 13.60 -21.01 -43.28
C PHE A 229 12.21 -21.58 -42.97
N PHE A 230 11.79 -22.68 -43.61
CA PHE A 230 10.44 -23.25 -43.48
C PHE A 230 10.01 -23.50 -42.03
N GLU A 231 10.87 -24.13 -41.22
CA GLU A 231 10.57 -24.45 -39.82
C GLU A 231 10.44 -23.21 -38.92
N HIS A 232 10.98 -22.07 -39.34
CA HIS A 232 10.97 -20.83 -38.57
C HIS A 232 9.93 -19.80 -39.03
N LEU A 233 9.37 -20.01 -40.23
CA LEU A 233 8.33 -19.20 -40.87
C LEU A 233 6.97 -19.92 -40.86
N THR A 234 6.75 -20.78 -39.89
CA THR A 234 5.43 -21.37 -39.63
C THR A 234 5.01 -21.05 -38.20
N ILE A 235 3.71 -20.78 -38.02
CA ILE A 235 3.10 -20.48 -36.71
C ILE A 235 2.39 -21.74 -36.16
N TYR A 236 2.77 -22.94 -36.60
CA TYR A 236 2.08 -24.16 -36.17
C TYR A 236 2.44 -24.54 -34.72
N GLU A 237 1.47 -24.35 -33.84
CA GLU A 237 1.08 -25.21 -32.71
C GLU A 237 -0.44 -25.28 -32.65
#